data_AF-A0A8W8NLP3-F1
#
_entry.id   AF-A0A8W8NLP3-F1
#
_cell.length_a   1.000
_cell.length_b   1.000
_cell.length_c   1.000
_cell.angle_alpha   90.00
_cell.angle_beta   90.00
_cell.angle_gamma   90.00
#
_symmetry.space_group_name_H-M   'P 1'
#
loop_
_entity.id
_entity.type
_entity.pdbx_description
1 polymer ?
#
loop_
_entity_poly.entity_id
_entity_poly.type
_entity_poly.pdbx_seq_one_letter_code
_entity_poly.pdbx_strand_id
1 'polypeptide(L)'
;MTQAPTSNDACLSIVHSLMCHRQGGESESFAKRAIESLVKKLKEKRDELDSLITAITTNGAHSTKCVTIQRTLDGRLQVAGRKGFPHVIYARIWRWPDLHKNELKHCKFCHYAFDLKQDSVCVNPYHYERVVSPGIDLSGLNIQHAGKVYQKEIILRQANAVFFVVYYSSCHNLFVKQRAD
;
A
#
# COMPACT_ATOMS: atom_id res chain seq x y z
N MET A 1 -4.44 -8.82 -21.69
CA MET A 1 -4.80 -8.32 -20.36
C MET A 1 -4.42 -9.40 -19.36
N THR A 2 -3.36 -9.21 -18.58
CA THR A 2 -2.96 -10.18 -17.56
C THR A 2 -3.94 -10.08 -16.41
N GLN A 3 -4.66 -11.16 -16.11
CA GLN A 3 -5.62 -11.20 -15.01
C GLN A 3 -4.89 -10.91 -13.69
N ALA A 4 -5.50 -10.07 -12.83
CA ALA A 4 -4.96 -9.86 -11.50
C ALA A 4 -4.95 -11.19 -10.73
N PRO A 5 -3.90 -11.48 -9.94
CA PRO A 5 -3.87 -12.73 -9.19
C PRO A 5 -5.00 -12.79 -8.18
N THR A 6 -5.32 -14.00 -7.75
CA THR A 6 -6.33 -14.28 -6.72
C THR A 6 -5.71 -15.09 -5.60
N SER A 7 -6.42 -15.21 -4.48
CA SER A 7 -6.02 -16.06 -3.36
C SER A 7 -5.90 -17.54 -3.72
N ASN A 8 -6.40 -17.98 -4.89
CA ASN A 8 -6.21 -19.34 -5.41
C ASN A 8 -4.82 -19.59 -5.99
N ASP A 9 -4.09 -18.53 -6.36
CA ASP A 9 -2.81 -18.67 -7.02
C ASP A 9 -1.72 -19.14 -6.05
N ALA A 10 -0.67 -19.73 -6.61
CA ALA A 10 0.50 -20.11 -5.83
C ALA A 10 1.05 -18.89 -5.08
N CYS A 11 1.44 -19.08 -3.80
CA CYS A 11 1.93 -17.98 -2.96
C CYS A 11 3.09 -17.21 -3.62
N LEU A 12 3.94 -17.90 -4.38
CA LEU A 12 5.03 -17.27 -5.12
C LEU A 12 4.53 -16.28 -6.20
N SER A 13 3.46 -16.62 -6.91
CA SER A 13 2.83 -15.73 -7.90
C SER A 13 2.25 -14.48 -7.24
N ILE A 14 1.55 -14.65 -6.12
CA ILE A 14 0.97 -13.55 -5.34
C ILE A 14 2.09 -12.63 -4.83
N VAL A 15 3.15 -13.19 -4.24
CA VAL A 15 4.31 -12.42 -3.77
C VAL A 15 4.95 -11.65 -4.92
N HIS A 16 5.15 -12.28 -6.08
CA HIS A 16 5.71 -11.61 -7.26
C HIS A 16 4.85 -10.44 -7.71
N SER A 17 3.53 -10.63 -7.82
CA SER A 17 2.61 -9.55 -8.18
C SER A 17 2.64 -8.39 -7.17
N LEU A 18 2.55 -8.68 -5.88
CA LEU A 18 2.58 -7.64 -4.84
C LEU A 18 3.94 -6.90 -4.78
N MET A 19 5.04 -7.56 -5.15
CA MET A 19 6.36 -6.94 -5.27
C MET A 19 6.44 -5.91 -6.39
N CYS A 20 5.68 -6.07 -7.48
CA CYS A 20 5.65 -5.10 -8.59
C CYS A 20 5.09 -3.73 -8.21
N HIS A 21 4.36 -3.63 -7.09
CA HIS A 21 3.73 -2.38 -6.62
C HIS A 21 4.53 -1.65 -5.52
N ARG A 22 5.75 -2.11 -5.21
CA ARG A 22 6.58 -1.48 -4.17
C ARG A 22 7.07 -0.09 -4.58
N GLN A 23 7.20 0.83 -3.64
CA GLN A 23 7.64 2.22 -3.89
C GLN A 23 9.15 2.44 -3.77
N GLY A 24 9.92 1.43 -3.35
CA GLY A 24 11.39 1.50 -3.31
C GLY A 24 12.02 2.15 -2.07
N GLY A 25 11.25 2.43 -1.01
CA GLY A 25 11.80 2.94 0.26
C GLY A 25 12.50 1.89 1.14
N GLU A 26 12.38 0.62 0.78
CA GLU A 26 13.05 -0.50 1.45
C GLU A 26 13.79 -1.36 0.42
N SER A 27 14.83 -2.07 0.86
CA SER A 27 15.55 -2.98 -0.03
C SER A 27 14.64 -4.09 -0.57
N GLU A 28 14.94 -4.57 -1.79
CA GLU A 28 14.15 -5.64 -2.41
C GLU A 28 14.10 -6.90 -1.54
N SER A 29 15.24 -7.27 -0.93
CA SER A 29 15.33 -8.42 -0.03
C SER A 29 14.43 -8.27 1.20
N PHE A 30 14.37 -7.08 1.79
CA PHE A 30 13.52 -6.81 2.94
C PHE A 30 12.03 -6.84 2.55
N ALA A 31 11.66 -6.14 1.48
CA ALA A 31 10.29 -6.08 0.98
C ALA A 31 9.77 -7.48 0.65
N LYS A 32 10.57 -8.28 -0.06
CA LYS A 32 10.21 -9.67 -0.41
C LYS A 32 9.94 -10.51 0.83
N ARG A 33 10.82 -10.47 1.84
CA ARG A 33 10.61 -11.20 3.11
C ARG A 33 9.36 -10.73 3.87
N ALA A 34 9.09 -9.42 3.87
CA ALA A 34 7.91 -8.86 4.53
C ALA A 34 6.61 -9.32 3.84
N ILE A 35 6.57 -9.31 2.51
CA ILE A 35 5.43 -9.73 1.70
C ILE A 35 5.24 -11.25 1.78
N GLU A 36 6.30 -12.05 1.65
CA GLU A 36 6.26 -13.51 1.85
C GLU A 36 5.66 -13.87 3.22
N SER A 37 6.12 -13.18 4.28
CA SER A 37 5.61 -13.40 5.63
C SER A 37 4.14 -12.99 5.77
N LEU A 38 3.67 -11.97 5.06
CA LEU A 38 2.27 -11.55 5.08
C LEU A 38 1.39 -12.55 4.33
N VAL A 39 1.74 -12.89 3.09
CA VAL A 39 1.00 -13.84 2.25
C VAL A 39 0.88 -15.20 2.95
N LYS A 40 1.96 -15.67 3.60
CA LYS A 40 1.92 -16.91 4.40
C LYS A 40 0.92 -16.83 5.56
N LYS A 41 0.85 -15.70 6.28
CA LYS A 41 -0.11 -15.50 7.39
C LYS A 41 -1.56 -15.39 6.90
N LEU A 42 -1.79 -14.85 5.71
CA LEU A 42 -3.11 -14.65 5.14
C LEU A 42 -3.64 -15.85 4.34
N LYS A 43 -2.84 -16.91 4.17
CA LYS A 43 -3.24 -18.07 3.36
C LYS A 43 -4.51 -18.74 3.88
N GLU A 44 -4.69 -18.78 5.19
CA GLU A 44 -5.90 -19.32 5.84
C GLU A 44 -7.06 -18.29 5.93
N LYS A 45 -6.84 -17.05 5.46
CA LYS A 45 -7.80 -15.94 5.46
C LYS A 45 -7.97 -15.38 4.06
N ARG A 46 -8.53 -16.22 3.19
CA ARG A 46 -8.54 -16.01 1.74
C ARG A 46 -9.23 -14.72 1.30
N ASP A 47 -10.30 -14.35 1.98
CA ASP A 47 -11.04 -13.11 1.76
C ASP A 47 -10.23 -11.85 2.09
N GLU A 48 -9.41 -11.90 3.15
CA GLU A 48 -8.46 -10.84 3.47
C GLU A 48 -7.31 -10.80 2.46
N LEU A 49 -6.82 -11.95 2.00
CA LEU A 49 -5.78 -12.02 0.98
C LEU A 49 -6.27 -11.44 -0.36
N ASP A 50 -7.47 -11.78 -0.79
CA ASP A 50 -8.10 -11.20 -1.98
C ASP A 50 -8.29 -9.69 -1.80
N SER A 51 -8.76 -9.25 -0.63
CA SER A 51 -8.87 -7.83 -0.30
C SER A 51 -7.52 -7.10 -0.39
N LEU A 52 -6.43 -7.71 0.08
CA LEU A 52 -5.08 -7.16 -0.04
C LEU A 52 -4.66 -7.04 -1.51
N ILE A 53 -4.82 -8.12 -2.29
CA ILE A 53 -4.45 -8.15 -3.70
C ILE A 53 -5.21 -7.06 -4.46
N THR A 54 -6.53 -6.97 -4.28
CA THR A 54 -7.34 -5.91 -4.90
C THR A 54 -6.86 -4.52 -4.47
N ALA A 55 -6.63 -4.30 -3.18
CA ALA A 55 -6.21 -2.99 -2.68
C ALA A 55 -4.89 -2.53 -3.32
N ILE A 56 -3.89 -3.41 -3.36
CA ILE A 56 -2.56 -3.09 -3.90
C ILE A 56 -2.59 -2.96 -5.43
N THR A 57 -3.17 -3.93 -6.14
CA THR A 57 -3.13 -3.96 -7.61
C THR A 57 -3.96 -2.86 -8.28
N THR A 58 -4.99 -2.36 -7.59
CA THR A 58 -5.84 -1.26 -8.06
C THR A 58 -5.43 0.10 -7.49
N ASN A 59 -4.31 0.18 -6.77
CA ASN A 59 -3.86 1.37 -6.06
C ASN A 59 -4.96 2.03 -5.20
N GLY A 60 -5.79 1.21 -4.55
CA GLY A 60 -6.89 1.67 -3.70
C GLY A 60 -8.07 2.28 -4.46
N ALA A 61 -8.21 2.06 -5.77
CA ALA A 61 -9.34 2.55 -6.56
C ALA A 61 -10.70 2.03 -6.04
N HIS A 62 -10.70 0.87 -5.37
CA HIS A 62 -11.89 0.29 -4.75
C HIS A 62 -11.71 0.17 -3.24
N SER A 63 -12.80 0.40 -2.50
CA SER A 63 -12.83 0.13 -1.06
C SER A 63 -12.70 -1.37 -0.81
N THR A 64 -11.76 -1.76 0.05
CA THR A 64 -11.49 -3.16 0.40
C THR A 64 -11.63 -3.37 1.90
N LYS A 65 -11.80 -4.64 2.33
CA LYS A 65 -11.91 -4.99 3.75
C LYS A 65 -10.59 -4.84 4.50
N CYS A 66 -10.66 -4.93 5.83
CA CYS A 66 -9.46 -4.97 6.67
C CYS A 66 -8.63 -6.20 6.31
N VAL A 67 -7.32 -6.04 6.32
CA VAL A 67 -6.35 -7.14 6.14
C VAL A 67 -5.58 -7.22 7.43
N THR A 68 -5.78 -8.26 8.22
CA THR A 68 -5.37 -8.30 9.62
C THR A 68 -4.21 -9.26 9.86
N ILE A 69 -3.42 -9.00 10.90
CA ILE A 69 -2.48 -9.97 11.46
C ILE A 69 -2.59 -9.94 12.99
N GLN A 70 -2.19 -11.03 13.65
CA GLN A 70 -2.15 -11.08 15.11
C GLN A 70 -1.22 -9.98 15.66
N ARG A 71 -1.69 -9.26 16.67
CA ARG A 71 -0.91 -8.29 17.43
C ARG A 71 0.09 -9.00 18.34
N THR A 72 1.35 -8.57 18.30
CA THR A 72 2.36 -8.98 19.28
C THR A 72 2.21 -8.16 20.57
N LEU A 73 2.70 -8.67 21.70
CA LEU A 73 2.60 -7.99 23.00
C LEU A 73 3.13 -6.55 23.00
N ASP A 74 4.20 -6.30 22.26
CA ASP A 74 4.81 -4.97 22.12
C ASP A 74 4.36 -4.21 20.86
N GLY A 75 3.44 -4.78 20.07
CA GLY A 75 2.92 -4.22 18.84
C GLY A 75 3.91 -4.17 17.66
N ARG A 76 5.13 -4.71 17.81
CA ARG A 76 6.16 -4.68 16.76
C ARG A 76 6.24 -6.01 16.02
N LEU A 77 6.37 -5.91 14.69
CA LEU A 77 6.69 -7.01 13.79
C LEU A 77 8.20 -7.03 13.52
N GLN A 78 8.79 -8.22 13.56
CA GLN A 78 10.19 -8.44 13.16
C GLN A 78 10.25 -9.06 11.76
N VAL A 79 11.02 -8.43 10.87
CA VAL A 79 11.31 -8.95 9.51
C VAL A 79 12.79 -8.81 9.26
N ALA A 80 13.46 -9.91 8.88
CA ALA A 80 14.89 -9.92 8.55
C ALA A 80 15.76 -9.20 9.62
N GLY A 81 15.51 -9.46 10.91
CA GLY A 81 16.26 -8.87 12.02
C GLY A 81 15.81 -7.46 12.43
N ARG A 82 15.02 -6.74 11.63
CA ARG A 82 14.54 -5.38 11.92
C ARG A 82 13.15 -5.40 12.57
N LYS A 83 12.96 -4.63 13.64
CA LYS A 83 11.66 -4.46 14.32
C LYS A 83 11.00 -3.15 13.90
N GLY A 84 9.71 -3.18 13.59
CA GLY A 84 8.91 -2.00 13.28
C GLY A 84 7.42 -2.26 13.46
N PHE A 85 6.61 -1.20 13.39
CA PHE A 85 5.16 -1.36 13.48
C PHE A 85 4.62 -1.94 12.16
N PRO A 86 3.76 -2.97 12.21
CA PRO A 86 3.35 -3.71 11.01
C PRO A 86 2.63 -2.81 9.99
N HIS A 87 1.69 -1.97 10.43
CA HIS A 87 0.97 -1.05 9.55
C HIS A 87 1.90 -0.03 8.87
N VAL A 88 2.94 0.46 9.57
CA VAL A 88 3.96 1.36 9.00
C VAL A 88 4.83 0.63 7.98
N ILE A 89 5.27 -0.59 8.27
CA ILE A 89 6.10 -1.39 7.35
C ILE A 89 5.39 -1.57 6.01
N TYR A 90 4.14 -2.04 6.04
CA TYR A 90 3.39 -2.34 4.82
C TYR A 90 2.94 -1.06 4.08
N ALA A 91 2.58 0.00 4.79
CA ALA A 91 2.30 1.30 4.18
C ALA A 91 3.54 1.91 3.50
N ARG A 92 4.73 1.72 4.09
CA ARG A 92 6.00 2.17 3.48
C ARG A 92 6.32 1.41 2.20
N ILE A 93 6.09 0.10 2.19
CA ILE A 93 6.35 -0.74 1.01
C ILE A 93 5.47 -0.28 -0.16
N TRP A 94 4.16 -0.08 0.04
CA TRP A 94 3.22 0.11 -1.06
C TRP A 94 2.76 1.53 -1.35
N ARG A 95 2.94 2.49 -0.43
CA ARG A 95 2.40 3.86 -0.62
C ARG A 95 3.42 4.97 -0.40
N TRP A 96 4.12 4.96 0.72
CA TRP A 96 4.93 6.11 1.15
C TRP A 96 6.35 5.66 1.53
N PRO A 97 7.30 5.65 0.59
CA PRO A 97 8.64 5.10 0.82
C PRO A 97 9.43 5.85 1.92
N ASP A 98 9.08 7.10 2.19
CA ASP A 98 9.66 8.00 3.18
C ASP A 98 8.88 8.06 4.51
N LEU A 99 7.92 7.16 4.73
CA LEU A 99 7.02 7.20 5.88
C LEU A 99 7.73 6.99 7.23
N HIS A 100 7.39 7.82 8.23
CA HIS A 100 7.82 7.65 9.62
C HIS A 100 6.71 7.15 10.59
N LYS A 101 7.10 6.83 11.84
CA LYS A 101 6.28 6.07 12.80
C LYS A 101 4.98 6.72 13.30
N ASN A 102 4.85 8.05 13.19
CA ASN A 102 3.69 8.82 13.70
C ASN A 102 2.98 9.61 12.58
N GLU A 103 3.18 9.22 11.33
CA GLU A 103 2.66 9.93 10.16
C GLU A 103 1.43 9.25 9.56
N LEU A 104 0.81 8.31 10.27
CA LEU A 104 -0.39 7.62 9.81
C LEU A 104 -1.54 7.88 10.77
N LYS A 105 -2.72 8.12 10.19
CA LYS A 105 -4.01 8.12 10.88
C LYS A 105 -4.91 7.11 10.19
N HIS A 106 -5.63 6.28 10.95
CA HIS A 106 -6.52 5.29 10.35
C HIS A 106 -7.83 5.93 9.85
N CYS A 107 -8.41 5.36 8.79
CA CYS A 107 -9.74 5.73 8.31
C CYS A 107 -10.81 5.33 9.34
N LYS A 108 -11.94 6.04 9.37
CA LYS A 108 -13.04 5.79 10.32
C LYS A 108 -13.65 4.38 10.19
N PHE A 109 -13.62 3.80 9.01
CA PHE A 109 -14.17 2.47 8.73
C PHE A 109 -13.21 1.31 9.06
N CYS A 110 -11.98 1.60 9.51
CA CYS A 110 -11.00 0.57 9.88
C CYS A 110 -11.24 0.09 11.31
N HIS A 111 -11.87 -1.08 11.46
CA HIS A 111 -12.22 -1.65 12.77
C HIS A 111 -11.05 -2.28 13.52
N TYR A 112 -9.94 -2.54 12.83
CA TYR A 112 -8.74 -3.20 13.40
C TYR A 112 -7.50 -2.31 13.32
N ALA A 113 -7.67 -0.99 13.25
CA ALA A 113 -6.53 -0.07 13.18
C ALA A 113 -5.55 -0.27 14.34
N PHE A 114 -4.27 0.00 14.09
CA PHE A 114 -3.22 -0.22 15.08
C PHE A 114 -3.50 0.47 16.43
N ASP A 115 -4.03 1.70 16.40
CA ASP A 115 -4.33 2.51 17.59
C ASP A 115 -5.51 2.00 18.42
N LEU A 116 -6.36 1.14 17.85
CA LEU A 116 -7.53 0.58 18.55
C LEU A 116 -7.18 -0.55 19.53
N LYS A 117 -5.90 -0.95 19.59
CA LYS A 117 -5.35 -1.93 20.55
C LYS A 117 -6.10 -3.27 20.65
N GLN A 118 -6.75 -3.68 19.56
CA GLN A 118 -7.40 -4.99 19.42
C GLN A 118 -6.38 -6.13 19.29
N ASP A 119 -6.80 -7.38 19.49
CA ASP A 119 -5.93 -8.56 19.32
C ASP A 119 -5.39 -8.71 17.89
N SER A 120 -6.10 -8.14 16.91
CA SER A 120 -5.68 -8.08 15.50
C SER A 120 -5.32 -6.65 15.09
N VAL A 121 -4.40 -6.53 14.13
CA VAL A 121 -3.97 -5.26 13.52
C VAL A 121 -4.19 -5.28 12.02
N CYS A 122 -4.91 -4.29 11.50
CA CYS A 122 -5.05 -4.03 10.08
C CYS A 122 -3.75 -3.48 9.50
N VAL A 123 -3.28 -4.10 8.42
CA VAL A 123 -2.09 -3.73 7.65
C VAL A 123 -2.41 -3.32 6.22
N ASN A 124 -3.69 -3.23 5.85
CA ASN A 124 -4.10 -2.67 4.56
C ASN A 124 -3.67 -1.20 4.48
N PRO A 125 -2.73 -0.82 3.58
CA PRO A 125 -2.17 0.51 3.58
C PRO A 125 -3.20 1.58 3.15
N TYR A 126 -4.29 1.19 2.49
CA TYR A 126 -5.39 2.08 2.11
C TYR A 126 -6.44 2.30 3.21
N HIS A 127 -6.24 1.69 4.38
CA HIS A 127 -7.02 1.95 5.59
C HIS A 127 -6.37 3.02 6.49
N TYR A 128 -5.29 3.63 6.00
CA TYR A 128 -4.58 4.71 6.66
C TYR A 128 -4.41 5.89 5.70
N GLU A 129 -4.37 7.09 6.26
CA GLU A 129 -4.06 8.34 5.60
C GLU A 129 -2.77 8.89 6.19
N ARG A 130 -1.93 9.49 5.32
CA ARG A 130 -0.72 10.14 5.80
C ARG A 130 -1.05 11.49 6.39
N VAL A 131 -0.51 11.77 7.57
CA VAL A 131 -0.63 13.04 8.28
C VAL A 131 0.76 13.61 8.54
N VAL A 132 0.87 14.93 8.59
CA VAL A 132 2.12 15.60 8.95
C VAL A 132 2.35 15.42 10.46
N SER A 133 3.56 15.01 10.84
CA SER A 133 3.93 14.89 12.25
C SER A 133 3.76 16.26 12.95
N PRO A 134 3.15 16.33 14.14
CA PRO A 134 2.77 17.59 14.80
C PRO A 134 3.94 18.50 15.24
N GLY A 135 5.19 18.19 14.89
CA GLY A 135 6.37 19.00 15.18
C GLY A 135 6.61 20.17 14.20
N ILE A 136 5.78 20.32 13.16
CA ILE A 136 5.78 21.50 12.29
C ILE A 136 4.61 22.38 12.75
N ASP A 137 4.94 23.51 13.39
CA ASP A 137 3.96 24.53 13.77
C ASP A 137 3.38 25.19 12.50
N LEU A 138 2.24 24.65 12.04
CA LEU A 138 1.46 25.18 10.93
C LEU A 138 0.41 26.22 11.40
N SER A 139 0.44 26.65 12.68
CA SER A 139 -0.55 27.59 13.25
C SER A 139 -0.57 28.96 12.56
N GLY A 140 0.45 29.29 11.76
CA GLY A 140 0.47 30.48 10.89
C GLY A 140 -0.21 30.34 9.53
N LEU A 141 -0.64 29.15 9.11
CA LEU A 141 -1.31 28.92 7.82
C LEU A 141 -2.79 28.64 8.05
N ASN A 142 -3.61 29.70 7.96
CA ASN A 142 -5.07 29.60 7.99
C ASN A 142 -5.57 28.88 6.71
N ILE A 143 -5.53 27.55 6.71
CA ILE A 143 -6.00 26.70 5.61
C ILE A 143 -7.31 26.04 6.03
N GLN A 144 -8.41 26.77 5.85
CA GLN A 144 -9.77 26.22 5.97
C GLN A 144 -10.16 25.30 4.78
N HIS A 145 -9.22 24.87 3.94
CA HIS A 145 -9.54 24.13 2.69
C HIS A 145 -8.78 22.81 2.45
N ALA A 146 -7.94 22.34 3.39
CA ALA A 146 -7.06 21.19 3.18
C ALA A 146 -7.79 19.86 2.90
N GLY A 147 -9.04 19.70 3.38
CA GLY A 147 -9.82 18.47 3.17
C GLY A 147 -10.30 18.25 1.73
N LYS A 148 -10.38 19.32 0.91
CA LYS A 148 -10.83 19.20 -0.50
C LYS A 148 -9.67 19.23 -1.50
N VAL A 149 -8.54 19.81 -1.13
CA VAL A 149 -7.36 19.91 -2.01
C VAL A 149 -6.68 18.56 -2.17
N TYR A 150 -6.57 17.75 -1.11
CA TYR A 150 -6.00 16.39 -1.22
C TYR A 150 -6.84 15.45 -2.10
N GLN A 151 -8.16 15.59 -2.10
CA GLN A 151 -9.02 14.78 -2.96
C GLN A 151 -8.90 15.19 -4.43
N LYS A 152 -8.76 16.50 -4.73
CA LYS A 152 -8.44 16.98 -6.08
C LYS A 152 -7.03 16.60 -6.54
N GLU A 153 -6.01 16.72 -5.68
CA GLU A 153 -4.63 16.29 -5.97
C GLU A 153 -4.51 14.79 -6.21
N ILE A 154 -5.23 13.96 -5.44
CA ILE A 154 -5.29 12.50 -5.67
C ILE A 154 -6.00 12.21 -7.00
N ILE A 155 -7.11 12.90 -7.33
CA ILE A 155 -7.78 12.74 -8.63
C ILE A 155 -6.89 13.23 -9.78
N LEU A 156 -6.15 14.33 -9.63
CA LEU A 156 -5.20 14.84 -10.63
C LEU A 156 -3.98 13.92 -10.80
N ARG A 157 -3.48 13.32 -9.71
CA ARG A 157 -2.43 12.30 -9.76
C ARG A 157 -2.93 10.99 -10.34
N GLN A 158 -4.18 10.59 -10.09
CA GLN A 158 -4.81 9.43 -10.73
C GLN A 158 -5.05 9.69 -12.22
N ALA A 159 -5.50 10.88 -12.60
CA ALA A 159 -5.66 11.29 -14.00
C ALA A 159 -4.30 11.31 -14.73
N ASN A 160 -3.25 11.85 -14.11
CA ASN A 160 -1.90 11.87 -14.68
C ASN A 160 -1.23 10.49 -14.68
N ALA A 161 -1.49 9.60 -13.71
CA ALA A 161 -0.99 8.23 -13.71
C ALA A 161 -1.68 7.37 -14.78
N VAL A 162 -2.99 7.53 -14.98
CA VAL A 162 -3.71 6.92 -16.10
C VAL A 162 -3.20 7.48 -17.42
N PHE A 163 -2.94 8.79 -17.51
CA PHE A 163 -2.32 9.38 -18.69
C PHE A 163 -0.91 8.83 -18.94
N PHE A 164 -0.07 8.70 -17.91
CA PHE A 164 1.30 8.18 -18.05
C PHE A 164 1.32 6.69 -18.46
N VAL A 165 0.44 5.86 -17.88
CA VAL A 165 0.32 4.44 -18.25
C VAL A 165 -0.23 4.27 -19.68
N VAL A 166 -1.21 5.07 -20.08
CA VAL A 166 -1.77 5.01 -21.45
C VAL A 166 -0.78 5.58 -22.48
N TYR A 167 -0.06 6.66 -22.15
CA TYR A 167 0.92 7.26 -23.07
C TYR A 167 2.15 6.35 -23.24
N TYR A 168 2.66 5.73 -22.17
CA TYR A 168 3.79 4.81 -22.28
C TYR A 168 3.42 3.51 -23.02
N SER A 169 2.19 3.01 -22.82
CA SER A 169 1.71 1.83 -23.55
C SER A 169 1.44 2.10 -25.04
N SER A 170 1.08 3.34 -25.41
CA SER A 170 0.94 3.74 -26.82
C SER A 170 2.27 4.06 -27.50
N CYS A 171 3.25 4.63 -26.79
CA CYS A 171 4.58 4.92 -27.36
C CYS A 171 5.43 3.66 -27.61
N HIS A 172 5.24 2.58 -26.84
CA HIS A 172 5.97 1.33 -27.08
C HIS A 172 5.53 0.62 -28.39
N ASN A 173 4.31 0.87 -28.87
CA ASN A 173 3.82 0.33 -30.14
C ASN A 173 4.19 1.17 -31.37
N LEU A 174 4.73 2.38 -31.21
CA LEU A 174 5.24 3.19 -32.33
C LEU A 174 6.74 2.98 -32.59
N PHE A 175 7.54 2.60 -31.59
CA PHE A 175 9.00 2.48 -31.78
C PHE A 175 9.47 1.14 -32.39
N VAL A 176 8.62 0.10 -32.38
CA VAL A 176 8.95 -1.21 -32.98
C VAL A 176 8.58 -1.28 -34.47
N LYS A 177 7.81 -0.32 -35.00
CA LYS A 177 7.30 -0.35 -36.39
C LYS A 177 8.07 0.52 -37.39
N GLN A 178 9.23 1.07 -37.02
CA GLN A 178 10.11 1.86 -37.91
C GLN A 178 11.48 1.23 -38.17
N ARG A 179 11.63 -0.08 -37.94
CA ARG A 179 12.85 -0.83 -38.30
C ARG A 179 12.56 -2.12 -39.07
N ALA A 180 11.60 -2.00 -39.99
CA ALA A 180 11.34 -2.99 -41.02
C ALA A 180 10.91 -2.23 -42.28
N ASP A 181 11.88 -1.52 -42.86
CA ASP A 181 12.02 -1.20 -44.29
C ASP A 181 13.51 -0.93 -44.54
#